data_AF-A0A1G6YPQ7-F1
#
_entry.id   AF-A0A1G6YPQ7-F1
#
_cell.length_a   1.000
_cell.length_b   1.000
_cell.length_c   1.000
_cell.angle_alpha   90.00
_cell.angle_beta   90.00
_cell.angle_gamma   90.00
#
_symmetry.space_group_name_H-M   'P 1'
#
loop_
_entity.id
_entity.type
_entity.pdbx_description
1 polymer ?
#
loop_
_entity_poly.entity_id
_entity_poly.type
_entity_poly.pdbx_seq_one_letter_code
_entity_poly.pdbx_strand_id
1 'polypeptide(L)'
;MVMIATDELTDGMLVDLPPEAGDVTQPFFEPVDDWLRTAQPIQQKTAVWRWFATRYEELESSTPHDADGNYFFGTKEPPVQADEVLRQRFGTVVPDEVLGSLISTLQSKAGNLWAKVDPDKLSS
;
A
#
# COMPACT_ATOMS: atom_id res chain seq x y z
N MET A 1 6.77 13.37 6.55
CA MET A 1 7.49 12.87 5.36
C MET A 1 6.42 12.62 4.30
N VAL A 2 6.34 13.42 3.24
CA VAL A 2 5.21 13.38 2.28
C VAL A 2 5.60 12.50 1.09
N MET A 3 4.83 11.42 0.88
CA MET A 3 4.71 10.56 -0.31
C MET A 3 5.84 10.63 -1.36
N ILE A 4 6.98 9.98 -1.10
CA ILE A 4 8.05 9.73 -2.11
C ILE A 4 7.83 8.38 -2.84
N ALA A 5 6.81 7.60 -2.47
CA ALA A 5 6.60 6.31 -3.12
C ALA A 5 6.01 6.42 -4.53
N THR A 6 5.20 7.45 -4.80
CA THR A 6 4.55 7.59 -6.11
C THR A 6 5.52 7.92 -7.24
N ASP A 7 6.71 8.42 -6.94
CA ASP A 7 7.75 8.71 -7.94
C ASP A 7 8.50 7.43 -8.31
N GLU A 8 9.12 6.74 -7.34
CA GLU A 8 9.93 5.55 -7.64
C GLU A 8 9.14 4.30 -8.07
N LEU A 9 7.85 4.19 -7.72
CA LEU A 9 7.01 3.04 -8.13
C LEU A 9 6.63 3.08 -9.62
N THR A 10 6.74 4.24 -10.23
CA THR A 10 6.34 4.54 -11.62
C THR A 10 7.47 5.22 -12.39
N ASP A 11 8.73 4.99 -11.99
CA ASP A 11 9.93 5.55 -12.65
C ASP A 11 9.90 7.09 -12.78
N GLY A 12 9.42 7.77 -11.75
CA GLY A 12 9.28 9.22 -11.68
C GLY A 12 8.01 9.77 -12.31
N MET A 13 7.09 8.92 -12.79
CA MET A 13 5.84 9.41 -13.40
C MET A 13 4.74 9.56 -12.35
N LEU A 14 4.27 10.80 -12.15
CA LEU A 14 2.98 11.05 -11.51
C LEU A 14 1.88 10.44 -12.39
N VAL A 15 1.44 9.23 -12.04
CA VAL A 15 0.31 8.56 -12.69
C VAL A 15 -0.98 9.05 -12.05
N ASP A 16 -1.72 9.86 -12.79
CA ASP A 16 -3.06 10.25 -12.40
C ASP A 16 -4.03 9.07 -12.64
N LEU A 17 -4.76 8.71 -11.58
CA LEU A 17 -5.76 7.64 -11.66
C LEU A 17 -7.08 8.26 -12.13
N PRO A 18 -7.67 7.77 -13.23
CA PRO A 18 -8.95 8.28 -13.69
C PRO A 18 -10.05 8.01 -12.65
N PRO A 19 -11.18 8.74 -12.68
CA PRO A 19 -12.29 8.49 -11.76
C PRO A 19 -12.89 7.07 -11.90
N GLU A 20 -12.70 6.43 -13.06
CA GLU A 20 -13.07 5.02 -13.30
C GLU A 20 -12.24 4.04 -12.46
N ALA A 21 -11.05 4.46 -12.03
CA ALA A 21 -10.20 3.67 -11.15
C ALA A 21 -10.77 3.55 -9.74
N GLY A 22 -11.65 4.46 -9.33
CA GLY A 22 -12.22 4.53 -7.99
C GLY A 22 -12.25 5.96 -7.46
N ASP A 23 -12.80 6.10 -6.24
CA ASP A 23 -12.96 7.41 -5.62
C ASP A 23 -11.65 7.88 -4.98
N VAL A 24 -10.84 8.60 -5.76
CA VAL A 24 -9.54 9.16 -5.34
C VAL A 24 -9.64 10.24 -4.27
N THR A 25 -10.87 10.71 -3.97
CA THR A 25 -11.13 11.74 -2.96
C THR A 25 -11.36 11.16 -1.57
N GLN A 26 -11.58 9.85 -1.47
CA GLN A 26 -11.79 9.18 -0.19
C GLN A 26 -10.47 8.99 0.58
N PRO A 27 -10.52 9.06 1.92
CA PRO A 27 -9.35 8.77 2.77
C PRO A 27 -8.85 7.34 2.58
N PHE A 28 -9.76 6.40 2.35
CA PHE A 28 -9.46 5.02 2.01
C PHE A 28 -9.78 4.77 0.54
N PHE A 29 -8.78 4.98 -0.32
CA PHE A 29 -8.93 4.72 -1.74
C PHE A 29 -9.23 3.24 -1.99
N GLU A 30 -10.31 2.91 -2.69
CA GLU A 30 -10.67 1.55 -3.10
C GLU A 30 -10.69 1.48 -4.63
N PRO A 31 -9.75 0.76 -5.27
CA PRO A 31 -9.73 0.64 -6.70
C PRO A 31 -10.86 -0.26 -7.20
N VAL A 32 -11.45 0.09 -8.34
CA VAL A 32 -12.47 -0.72 -9.01
C VAL A 32 -11.79 -1.91 -9.67
N ASP A 33 -12.09 -3.13 -9.21
CA ASP A 33 -11.42 -4.36 -9.66
C ASP A 33 -11.56 -4.59 -11.19
N ASP A 34 -12.70 -4.22 -11.78
CA ASP A 34 -12.96 -4.38 -13.21
C ASP A 34 -12.08 -3.46 -14.07
N TRP A 35 -11.96 -2.19 -13.67
CA TRP A 35 -11.02 -1.25 -14.26
C TRP A 35 -9.59 -1.72 -14.06
N LEU A 36 -9.24 -2.15 -12.84
CA LEU A 36 -7.89 -2.56 -12.48
C LEU A 36 -7.40 -3.73 -13.35
N ARG A 37 -8.27 -4.70 -13.67
CA ARG A 37 -7.94 -5.81 -14.58
C ARG A 37 -7.55 -5.39 -15.99
N THR A 38 -8.12 -4.29 -16.48
CA THR A 38 -7.93 -3.82 -17.87
C THR A 38 -6.99 -2.63 -17.97
N ALA A 39 -6.65 -2.02 -16.84
CA ALA A 39 -5.74 -0.89 -16.74
C ALA A 39 -4.30 -1.26 -17.15
N GLN A 40 -3.52 -0.25 -17.50
CA GLN A 40 -2.11 -0.46 -17.83
C GLN A 40 -1.31 -0.90 -16.60
N PRO A 41 -0.22 -1.68 -16.76
CA PRO A 41 0.59 -2.16 -15.65
C PRO A 41 1.04 -1.05 -14.69
N ILE A 42 1.39 0.12 -15.22
CA ILE A 42 1.81 1.27 -14.41
C ILE A 42 0.65 1.82 -13.56
N GLN A 43 -0.55 1.91 -14.15
CA GLN A 43 -1.78 2.35 -13.47
C GLN A 43 -2.22 1.33 -12.42
N GLN A 44 -2.07 0.04 -12.71
CA GLN A 44 -2.32 -1.04 -11.75
C GLN A 44 -1.42 -0.91 -10.53
N LYS A 45 -0.11 -0.72 -10.71
CA LYS A 45 0.83 -0.50 -9.60
C LYS A 45 0.43 0.72 -8.77
N THR A 46 0.12 1.85 -9.42
CA THR A 46 -0.27 3.07 -8.72
C THR A 46 -1.54 2.89 -7.90
N ALA A 47 -2.58 2.26 -8.47
CA ALA A 47 -3.83 2.01 -7.77
C ALA A 47 -3.66 1.06 -6.58
N VAL A 48 -2.94 -0.06 -6.78
CA VAL A 48 -2.65 -1.03 -5.72
C VAL A 48 -1.81 -0.40 -4.61
N TRP A 49 -0.77 0.36 -4.97
CA TRP A 49 0.05 1.09 -4.01
C TRP A 49 -0.78 2.09 -3.20
N ARG A 50 -1.61 2.90 -3.87
CA ARG A 50 -2.44 3.90 -3.20
C ARG A 50 -3.45 3.27 -2.25
N TRP A 51 -4.04 2.14 -2.63
CA TRP A 51 -4.91 1.34 -1.75
C TRP A 51 -4.16 0.87 -0.50
N PHE A 52 -2.91 0.44 -0.68
CA PHE A 52 -2.08 -0.06 0.40
C PHE A 52 -1.62 1.08 1.32
N ALA A 53 -1.07 2.16 0.79
CA ALA A 53 -0.60 3.32 1.55
C ALA A 53 -1.72 4.09 2.29
N THR A 54 -2.98 3.95 1.88
CA THR A 54 -4.13 4.51 2.62
C THR A 54 -4.56 3.64 3.80
N ARG A 55 -4.14 2.36 3.84
CA ARG A 55 -4.52 1.39 4.88
C ARG A 55 -3.36 0.95 5.76
N TYR A 56 -2.14 1.11 5.28
CA TYR A 56 -0.93 0.63 5.92
C TYR A 56 0.14 1.72 5.91
N GLU A 57 0.84 1.83 7.03
CA GLU A 57 1.94 2.75 7.25
C GLU A 57 3.25 1.96 7.38
N GLU A 58 4.33 2.55 6.88
CA GLU A 58 5.69 2.00 6.97
C GLU A 58 6.08 1.83 8.44
N LEU A 59 6.41 0.60 8.85
CA LEU A 59 7.08 0.41 10.15
C LEU A 59 8.51 0.91 10.00
N GLU A 60 8.85 2.00 10.70
CA GLU A 60 10.25 2.43 10.74
C GLU A 60 11.12 1.32 11.36
N SER A 61 12.31 1.08 10.82
CA SER A 61 13.22 0.07 11.41
C SER A 61 13.61 0.39 12.86
N SER A 62 13.51 1.67 13.26
CA SER A 62 13.73 2.15 14.64
C SER A 62 12.46 2.19 15.48
N THR A 63 11.38 1.53 15.05
CA THR A 63 10.16 1.47 15.83
C THR A 63 10.48 0.96 17.23
N PRO A 64 10.24 1.77 18.27
CA PRO A 64 10.39 1.30 19.62
C PRO A 64 9.38 0.16 19.83
N HIS A 65 9.88 -0.97 20.29
CA HIS A 65 9.10 -2.13 20.68
C HIS A 65 9.46 -2.49 22.11
N ASP A 66 8.49 -3.05 22.84
CA ASP A 66 8.73 -3.55 24.19
C ASP A 66 9.62 -4.80 24.14
N ALA A 67 10.13 -5.25 25.29
CA ALA A 67 11.01 -6.43 25.39
C ALA A 67 10.35 -7.74 24.91
N ASP A 68 9.02 -7.72 24.79
CA ASP A 68 8.18 -8.81 24.30
C ASP A 68 7.97 -8.78 22.77
N GLY A 69 8.52 -7.78 22.06
CA GLY A 69 8.38 -7.61 20.60
C GLY A 69 7.11 -6.87 20.18
N ASN A 70 6.35 -6.32 21.13
CA ASN A 70 5.17 -5.50 20.86
C ASN A 70 5.60 -4.09 20.45
N TYR A 71 5.29 -3.68 19.23
CA TYR A 71 5.59 -2.34 18.75
C TYR A 71 4.77 -1.29 19.52
N PHE A 72 5.41 -0.21 19.99
CA PHE A 72 4.73 0.91 20.68
C PHE A 72 4.02 1.86 19.70
N PHE A 73 3.57 1.35 18.56
CA PHE A 73 2.68 2.10 17.71
C PHE A 73 1.28 2.07 18.31
N GLY A 74 0.56 3.18 18.18
CA GLY A 74 -0.81 3.33 18.70
C GLY A 74 -1.86 2.48 17.98
N THR A 75 -1.46 1.37 17.35
CA THR A 75 -2.30 0.46 16.59
C THR A 75 -2.50 -0.84 17.36
N LYS A 76 -3.76 -1.25 17.49
CA LYS A 76 -4.16 -2.43 18.28
C LYS A 76 -3.88 -3.76 17.57
N GLU A 77 -3.59 -3.72 16.27
CA GLU A 77 -3.41 -4.90 15.42
C GLU A 77 -1.92 -5.18 15.16
N PRO A 78 -1.51 -6.46 15.11
CA PRO A 78 -0.14 -6.82 14.78
C PRO A 78 0.22 -6.38 13.35
N PRO A 79 1.52 -6.16 13.07
CA PRO A 79 1.96 -5.84 11.73
C PRO A 79 1.65 -6.97 10.76
N VAL A 80 1.37 -6.60 9.52
CA VAL A 80 1.04 -7.51 8.42
C VAL A 80 2.16 -7.55 7.40
N GLN A 81 2.17 -8.62 6.59
CA GLN A 81 3.11 -8.75 5.49
C GLN A 81 2.54 -8.11 4.22
N ALA A 82 3.27 -7.16 3.62
CA ALA A 82 2.82 -6.47 2.41
C ALA A 82 2.57 -7.45 1.26
N ASP A 83 3.45 -8.43 1.05
CA ASP A 83 3.27 -9.40 -0.02
C ASP A 83 2.00 -10.23 0.16
N GLU A 84 1.74 -10.71 1.38
CA GLU A 84 0.58 -11.53 1.69
C GLU A 84 -0.72 -10.73 1.47
N VAL A 85 -0.80 -9.52 2.02
CA VAL A 85 -1.97 -8.63 1.88
C VAL A 85 -2.23 -8.29 0.41
N LEU A 86 -1.20 -7.89 -0.32
CA LEU A 86 -1.32 -7.50 -1.71
C LEU A 86 -1.71 -8.69 -2.60
N ARG A 87 -1.08 -9.86 -2.41
CA ARG A 87 -1.43 -11.08 -3.15
C ARG A 87 -2.84 -11.56 -2.80
N GLN A 88 -3.25 -11.49 -1.53
CA GLN A 88 -4.58 -11.90 -1.11
C GLN A 88 -5.68 -11.00 -1.70
N ARG A 89 -5.47 -9.67 -1.74
CA ARG A 89 -6.46 -8.73 -2.26
C ARG A 89 -6.48 -8.65 -3.78
N PHE A 90 -5.32 -8.65 -4.42
CA PHE A 90 -5.16 -8.33 -5.84
C PHE A 90 -4.61 -9.48 -6.69
N GLY A 91 -4.20 -10.62 -6.12
CA GLY A 91 -3.60 -11.72 -6.88
C GLY A 91 -4.52 -12.34 -7.95
N THR A 92 -5.83 -12.12 -7.87
CA THR A 92 -6.82 -12.54 -8.87
C THR A 92 -7.28 -11.39 -9.79
N VAL A 93 -6.77 -10.18 -9.59
CA VAL A 93 -7.20 -8.95 -10.26
C VAL A 93 -6.06 -8.38 -11.11
N VAL A 94 -4.86 -8.37 -10.55
CA VAL A 94 -3.65 -7.82 -11.15
C VAL A 94 -2.69 -8.97 -11.48
N PRO A 95 -1.97 -8.91 -12.61
CA PRO A 95 -1.00 -9.93 -12.96
C PRO A 95 0.10 -10.08 -11.89
N ASP A 96 0.58 -11.30 -11.67
CA ASP A 96 1.61 -11.58 -10.66
C ASP A 96 2.91 -10.81 -10.92
N GLU A 97 3.27 -10.57 -12.18
CA GLU A 97 4.44 -9.76 -12.54
C GLU A 97 4.36 -8.32 -12.02
N VAL A 98 3.17 -7.72 -12.08
CA VAL A 98 2.92 -6.34 -11.67
C VAL A 98 2.93 -6.24 -10.16
N LEU A 99 2.23 -7.17 -9.49
CA LEU A 99 2.20 -7.33 -8.05
C LEU A 99 3.58 -7.64 -7.46
N GLY A 100 4.29 -8.61 -8.02
CA GLY A 100 5.63 -9.02 -7.59
C GLY A 100 6.62 -7.87 -7.71
N SER A 101 6.58 -7.11 -8.82
CA SER A 101 7.41 -5.92 -8.98
C SER A 101 7.11 -4.85 -7.92
N LEU A 102 5.83 -4.59 -7.61
CA LEU A 102 5.45 -3.64 -6.56
C LEU A 102 5.95 -4.12 -5.19
N ILE A 103 5.67 -5.38 -4.83
CA ILE A 103 6.07 -6.00 -3.57
C ILE A 103 7.59 -5.93 -3.39
N SER A 104 8.37 -6.29 -4.40
CA SER A 104 9.84 -6.22 -4.34
C SER A 104 10.32 -4.79 -4.06
N THR A 105 9.69 -3.78 -4.66
CA THR A 105 10.04 -2.38 -4.38
C THR A 105 9.72 -2.00 -2.93
N LEU A 106 8.57 -2.43 -2.40
CA LEU A 106 8.21 -2.18 -1.00
C LEU A 106 9.18 -2.84 -0.03
N GLN A 107 9.50 -4.12 -0.28
CA GLN A 107 10.43 -4.89 0.53
C GLN A 107 11.84 -4.29 0.52
N SER A 108 12.28 -3.76 -0.62
CA SER A 108 13.60 -3.13 -0.73
C SER A 108 13.68 -1.78 0.00
N LYS A 109 12.55 -1.07 0.19
CA LYS A 109 12.52 0.27 0.82
C LYS A 109 12.21 0.23 2.30
N ALA A 110 11.06 -0.34 2.65
CA ALA A 110 10.52 -0.35 4.01
C ALA A 110 10.56 -1.74 4.66
N GLY A 111 10.82 -2.79 3.86
CA GLY A 111 10.71 -4.17 4.30
C GLY A 111 9.31 -4.74 4.05
N ASN A 112 9.14 -6.00 4.45
CA ASN A 112 7.89 -6.72 4.22
C ASN A 112 6.84 -6.47 5.32
N LEU A 113 7.22 -5.92 6.47
CA LEU A 113 6.31 -5.72 7.61
C LEU A 113 5.74 -4.31 7.61
N TRP A 114 4.42 -4.20 7.76
CA TRP A 114 3.69 -2.94 7.71
C TRP A 114 2.64 -2.85 8.81
N ALA A 115 2.44 -1.67 9.37
CA ALA A 115 1.42 -1.44 10.39
C ALA A 115 0.12 -1.02 9.72
N LYS A 116 -1.02 -1.55 10.18
CA LYS A 116 -2.33 -1.11 9.68
C LYS A 116 -2.67 0.24 10.29
N VAL A 117 -3.05 1.21 9.45
CA VAL A 117 -3.45 2.55 9.89
C VAL A 117 -4.75 2.45 10.69
N ASP A 118 -4.75 3.05 11.88
CA ASP A 118 -5.93 3.09 12.73
C ASP A 118 -6.97 4.05 12.12
N PRO A 119 -8.21 3.61 11.83
CA PRO A 119 -9.23 4.47 11.24
C PRO A 119 -9.65 5.62 12.18
N ASP A 120 -9.40 5.49 13.48
CA ASP A 120 -9.67 6.52 14.48
C ASP A 120 -8.74 7.73 14.36
N LYS A 121 -7.49 7.52 13.89
CA LYS A 121 -6.52 8.61 13.64
C LYS A 121 -6.93 9.56 12.50
N LEU A 122 -7.84 9.14 11.62
CA LEU A 122 -8.34 9.98 10.53
C LEU A 122 -9.51 10.88 10.94
N SER A 123 -10.05 10.73 12.15
CA SER A 123 -11.20 11.49 12.64
C SER A 123 -10.86 12.52 13.74
N SER A 124 -9.58 12.74 14.07
CA SER A 124 -9.16 13.62 15.17
C SER A 124 -8.40 14.87 14.75
#